data_AF-A0A5J9UD90-F1
#
_entry.id   AF-A0A5J9UD90-F1
#
_cell.length_a   1.000
_cell.length_b   1.000
_cell.length_c   1.000
_cell.angle_alpha   90.00
_cell.angle_beta   90.00
_cell.angle_gamma   90.00
#
_symmetry.space_group_name_H-M   'P 1'
#
loop_
_entity.id
_entity.type
_entity.pdbx_description
1 polymer ?
#
loop_
_entity_poly.entity_id
_entity_poly.type
_entity_poly.pdbx_seq_one_letter_code
_entity_poly.pdbx_strand_id
1 'polypeptide(L)'
;MKGAVFVALLVAAAVCAAAAVDEFHGGEGRPAAVEVDPSWQFPSRRLRDAYVALQTWKVQAIFSDPYNFTADWVGPDVCNYTGVYCGPLPSDPRAVAVAGVDLNHGDIAGFLPPELGLLADLALLHLNSNRFCGVLPPTLRRLRLLHELDLSNNRFVGAFPDLVLDLPALRFLDLRFNDFEGAVPAALFDRPLDAIFLNHNRLRFQLPDNLGNSPASVLPPCAPVHPLPPPPPYYPGPLPPTDPVQYASPPPPPYHHLYPWPTVHPVQYGSPPPPPRD
;
A
#
# COMPACT_ATOMS: atom_id res chain seq x y z
N MET A 1 -21.42 16.06 -26.71
CA MET A 1 -21.10 16.62 -25.39
C MET A 1 -20.10 15.68 -24.73
N LYS A 2 -18.84 16.11 -24.60
CA LYS A 2 -17.77 15.39 -23.92
C LYS A 2 -17.63 16.01 -22.52
N GLY A 3 -17.64 15.19 -21.49
CA GLY A 3 -17.51 15.58 -20.07
C GLY A 3 -18.31 14.60 -19.21
N ALA A 4 -17.81 13.97 -18.16
CA ALA A 4 -16.56 14.13 -17.44
C ALA A 4 -16.18 12.76 -16.85
N VAL A 5 -14.92 12.34 -17.02
CA VAL A 5 -14.32 11.21 -16.29
C VAL A 5 -12.90 11.67 -15.96
N PHE A 6 -12.74 12.57 -14.98
CA PHE A 6 -11.40 13.00 -14.55
C PHE A 6 -11.43 13.66 -13.17
N VAL A 7 -11.90 12.95 -12.13
CA VAL A 7 -11.70 13.41 -10.74
C VAL A 7 -11.36 12.28 -9.75
N ALA A 8 -11.65 11.00 -10.04
CA ALA A 8 -11.35 9.92 -9.08
C ALA A 8 -9.87 9.45 -9.05
N LEU A 9 -9.07 9.73 -10.08
CA LEU A 9 -7.70 9.20 -10.19
C LEU A 9 -6.67 9.99 -9.34
N LEU A 10 -6.89 11.29 -9.12
CA LEU A 10 -5.95 12.17 -8.42
C LEU A 10 -5.95 11.93 -6.90
N VAL A 11 -7.10 11.55 -6.32
CA VAL A 11 -7.23 11.32 -4.87
C VAL A 11 -6.53 10.02 -4.45
N ALA A 12 -6.68 8.93 -5.22
CA ALA A 12 -6.03 7.65 -4.93
C ALA A 12 -4.49 7.73 -5.04
N ALA A 13 -3.96 8.49 -6.00
CA ALA A 13 -2.52 8.70 -6.14
C ALA A 13 -1.94 9.52 -4.97
N ALA A 14 -2.68 10.52 -4.47
CA ALA A 14 -2.26 11.37 -3.36
C ALA A 14 -2.18 10.59 -2.02
N VAL A 15 -3.13 9.67 -1.76
CA VAL A 15 -3.11 8.84 -0.55
C VAL A 15 -1.94 7.84 -0.56
N CYS A 16 -1.59 7.27 -1.70
CA CYS A 16 -0.41 6.40 -1.83
C CYS A 16 0.92 7.13 -1.59
N ALA A 17 1.01 8.43 -1.93
CA ALA A 17 2.21 9.22 -1.65
C ALA A 17 2.38 9.53 -0.15
N ALA A 18 1.28 9.68 0.60
CA ALA A 18 1.34 9.98 2.03
C ALA A 18 1.83 8.80 2.89
N ALA A 19 1.61 7.55 2.46
CA ALA A 19 2.06 6.36 3.21
C ALA A 19 3.58 6.07 3.09
N ALA A 20 4.31 6.80 2.25
CA ALA A 20 5.75 6.62 2.03
C ALA A 20 6.63 7.43 3.01
N VAL A 21 6.04 8.29 3.84
CA VAL A 21 6.76 9.20 4.75
C VAL A 21 6.18 9.08 6.16
N ASP A 22 6.56 8.04 6.88
CA ASP A 22 6.52 8.09 8.35
C ASP A 22 7.71 7.31 8.93
N GLU A 23 8.87 7.95 8.85
CA GLU A 23 10.08 7.55 9.56
C GLU A 23 9.94 8.02 11.02
N PHE A 24 9.62 7.09 11.90
CA PHE A 24 10.09 7.03 13.28
C PHE A 24 10.07 8.35 14.09
N HIS A 25 8.89 8.93 14.35
CA HIS A 25 8.66 9.69 15.59
C HIS A 25 7.43 9.12 16.31
N GLY A 26 7.67 8.65 17.54
CA GLY A 26 6.62 8.15 18.41
C GLY A 26 5.62 9.25 18.73
N GLY A 27 4.35 8.97 18.44
CA GLY A 27 3.21 9.60 19.08
C GLY A 27 2.87 11.01 18.62
N GLU A 28 2.16 11.14 17.50
CA GLU A 28 0.99 12.03 17.35
C GLU A 28 0.43 11.88 15.93
N GLY A 29 -0.82 11.44 15.80
CA GLY A 29 -1.59 11.56 14.54
C GLY A 29 -2.03 10.27 13.84
N ARG A 30 -1.64 9.06 14.28
CA ARG A 30 -2.26 7.85 13.72
C ARG A 30 -3.72 7.74 14.20
N PRO A 31 -4.68 7.51 13.30
CA PRO A 31 -6.02 7.10 13.73
C PRO A 31 -5.86 5.84 14.59
N ALA A 32 -6.47 5.85 15.77
CA ALA A 32 -6.48 4.69 16.64
C ALA A 32 -7.12 3.50 15.90
N ALA A 33 -6.66 2.28 16.20
CA ALA A 33 -7.30 1.07 15.71
C ALA A 33 -8.81 1.10 15.98
N VAL A 34 -9.60 0.43 15.14
CA VAL A 34 -11.06 0.41 15.27
C VAL A 34 -11.45 -0.10 16.66
N GLU A 35 -12.32 0.66 17.34
CA GLU A 35 -12.88 0.25 18.63
C GLU A 35 -13.87 -0.91 18.46
N VAL A 36 -13.81 -1.87 19.39
CA VAL A 36 -14.70 -3.03 19.37
C VAL A 36 -15.98 -2.68 20.11
N ASP A 37 -17.13 -2.91 19.48
CA ASP A 37 -18.44 -2.75 20.13
C ASP A 37 -18.48 -3.61 21.42
N PRO A 38 -18.73 -3.01 22.59
CA PRO A 38 -18.77 -3.74 23.87
C PRO A 38 -19.82 -4.86 23.93
N SER A 39 -20.83 -4.84 23.06
CA SER A 39 -21.87 -5.87 22.98
C SER A 39 -21.41 -7.14 22.26
N TRP A 40 -20.33 -7.09 21.48
CA TRP A 40 -19.84 -8.25 20.75
C TRP A 40 -19.02 -9.19 21.64
N GLN A 41 -19.35 -10.47 21.50
CA GLN A 41 -18.64 -11.55 22.16
C GLN A 41 -17.84 -12.33 21.12
N PHE A 42 -16.54 -12.47 21.39
CA PHE A 42 -15.64 -13.23 20.53
C PHE A 42 -15.35 -14.58 21.18
N PRO A 43 -15.30 -15.68 20.40
CA PRO A 43 -14.95 -17.00 20.94
C PRO A 43 -13.54 -17.06 21.56
N SER A 44 -12.64 -16.19 21.13
CA SER A 44 -11.29 -16.09 21.67
C SER A 44 -10.70 -14.70 21.48
N ARG A 45 -9.66 -14.38 22.27
CA ARG A 45 -8.88 -13.13 22.07
C ARG A 45 -8.26 -13.07 20.67
N ARG A 46 -7.92 -14.21 20.06
CA ARG A 46 -7.36 -14.28 18.70
C ARG A 46 -8.34 -13.77 17.65
N LEU A 47 -9.59 -14.22 17.71
CA LEU A 47 -10.63 -13.76 16.80
C LEU A 47 -11.01 -12.29 17.04
N ARG A 48 -10.95 -11.83 18.30
CA ARG A 48 -11.09 -10.40 18.63
C ARG A 48 -9.97 -9.56 18.03
N ASP A 49 -8.71 -9.99 18.17
CA ASP A 49 -7.55 -9.28 17.62
C ASP A 49 -7.59 -9.30 16.08
N ALA A 50 -8.05 -10.39 15.47
CA ALA A 50 -8.29 -10.48 14.03
C ALA A 50 -9.39 -9.53 13.56
N TYR A 51 -10.49 -9.41 14.31
CA TYR A 51 -11.54 -8.43 14.02
C TYR A 51 -10.97 -7.01 13.99
N VAL A 52 -10.21 -6.62 15.01
CA VAL A 52 -9.58 -5.29 15.07
C VAL A 52 -8.66 -5.06 13.87
N ALA A 53 -7.85 -6.05 13.50
CA ALA A 53 -6.94 -5.98 12.35
C ALA A 53 -7.69 -5.77 11.03
N LEU A 54 -8.66 -6.65 10.73
CA LEU A 54 -9.40 -6.67 9.48
C LEU A 54 -10.30 -5.44 9.33
N GLN A 55 -10.92 -4.99 10.42
CA GLN A 55 -11.76 -3.79 10.38
C GLN A 55 -10.94 -2.51 10.28
N THR A 56 -9.79 -2.44 10.96
CA THR A 56 -8.87 -1.32 10.76
C THR A 56 -8.40 -1.27 9.31
N TRP A 57 -8.09 -2.43 8.73
CA TRP A 57 -7.73 -2.51 7.31
C TRP A 57 -8.84 -2.05 6.38
N LYS A 58 -10.06 -2.56 6.57
CA LYS A 58 -11.23 -2.16 5.77
C LYS A 58 -11.58 -0.69 5.91
N VAL A 59 -11.68 -0.17 7.12
CA VAL A 59 -12.24 1.16 7.39
C VAL A 59 -11.21 2.27 7.16
N GLN A 60 -9.95 2.01 7.49
CA GLN A 60 -8.92 3.07 7.50
C GLN A 60 -7.94 2.98 6.34
N ALA A 61 -7.77 1.81 5.72
CA ALA A 61 -6.69 1.57 4.79
C ALA A 61 -7.12 1.11 3.40
N ILE A 62 -8.29 0.50 3.23
CA ILE A 62 -8.90 0.22 1.93
C ILE A 62 -9.72 1.44 1.50
N PHE A 63 -9.34 2.05 0.37
CA PHE A 63 -10.03 3.23 -0.17
C PHE A 63 -10.73 2.96 -1.51
N SER A 64 -10.51 1.80 -2.13
CA SER A 64 -11.25 1.35 -3.31
C SER A 64 -11.40 -0.18 -3.29
N ASP A 65 -12.62 -0.66 -3.44
CA ASP A 65 -12.95 -2.08 -3.55
C ASP A 65 -14.01 -2.25 -4.68
N PRO A 66 -13.57 -2.32 -5.95
CA PRO A 66 -14.48 -2.22 -7.10
C PRO A 66 -15.42 -3.42 -7.23
N TYR A 67 -15.05 -4.58 -6.68
CA TYR A 67 -15.83 -5.81 -6.73
C TYR A 67 -16.55 -6.13 -5.42
N ASN A 68 -16.50 -5.22 -4.44
CA ASN A 68 -17.12 -5.39 -3.13
C ASN A 68 -16.63 -6.65 -2.39
N PHE A 69 -15.35 -7.00 -2.52
CA PHE A 69 -14.74 -8.17 -1.86
C PHE A 69 -14.88 -8.11 -0.35
N THR A 70 -14.77 -6.92 0.23
CA THR A 70 -14.80 -6.70 1.67
C THR A 70 -16.19 -6.31 2.18
N ALA A 71 -17.23 -6.38 1.34
CA ALA A 71 -18.57 -5.91 1.71
C ALA A 71 -19.14 -6.66 2.92
N ASP A 72 -18.89 -7.97 3.01
CA ASP A 72 -19.37 -8.85 4.08
C ASP A 72 -18.49 -8.83 5.35
N TRP A 73 -17.41 -8.04 5.37
CA TRP A 73 -16.59 -7.83 6.57
C TRP A 73 -17.34 -6.93 7.56
N VAL A 74 -18.38 -7.47 8.20
CA VAL A 74 -19.25 -6.77 9.15
C VAL A 74 -19.60 -7.73 10.29
N GLY A 75 -19.61 -7.21 11.52
CA GLY A 75 -19.93 -8.00 12.72
C GLY A 75 -18.77 -8.86 13.23
N PRO A 76 -18.94 -9.58 14.35
CA PRO A 76 -17.83 -10.24 15.05
C PRO A 76 -17.38 -11.56 14.44
N ASP A 77 -18.15 -12.15 13.52
CA ASP A 77 -17.90 -13.47 12.93
C ASP A 77 -16.87 -13.39 11.78
N VAL A 78 -15.62 -13.06 12.12
CA VAL A 78 -14.52 -12.84 11.15
C VAL A 78 -14.25 -14.04 10.23
N CYS A 79 -14.61 -15.25 10.64
CA CYS A 79 -14.45 -16.45 9.82
C CYS A 79 -15.45 -16.54 8.67
N ASN A 80 -16.50 -15.72 8.68
CA ASN A 80 -17.49 -15.63 7.59
C ASN A 80 -17.11 -14.57 6.55
N TYR A 81 -16.02 -13.83 6.75
CA TYR A 81 -15.59 -12.77 5.85
C TYR A 81 -15.02 -13.36 4.56
N THR A 82 -15.40 -12.79 3.42
CA THR A 82 -14.87 -13.18 2.12
C THR A 82 -13.35 -12.99 2.10
N GLY A 83 -12.64 -14.02 1.64
CA GLY A 83 -11.18 -14.05 1.60
C GLY A 83 -10.49 -14.31 2.94
N VAL A 84 -11.23 -14.52 4.03
CA VAL A 84 -10.66 -14.85 5.35
C VAL A 84 -10.92 -16.33 5.66
N TYR A 85 -9.86 -17.06 5.95
CA TYR A 85 -9.90 -18.49 6.21
C TYR A 85 -9.48 -18.79 7.63
N CYS A 86 -10.40 -19.34 8.42
CA CYS A 86 -10.11 -19.81 9.76
C CYS A 86 -9.71 -21.29 9.76
N GLY A 87 -8.85 -21.67 10.70
CA GLY A 87 -8.40 -23.05 10.87
C GLY A 87 -8.00 -23.36 12.31
N PRO A 88 -7.87 -24.64 12.66
CA PRO A 88 -7.35 -25.06 13.95
C PRO A 88 -5.88 -24.67 14.11
N LEU A 89 -5.47 -24.30 15.31
CA LEU A 89 -4.06 -24.00 15.60
C LEU A 89 -3.21 -25.28 15.56
N PRO A 90 -1.98 -25.24 15.01
CA PRO A 90 -1.06 -26.37 15.10
C PRO A 90 -0.75 -26.81 16.54
N SER A 91 -0.72 -25.85 17.48
CA SER A 91 -0.45 -26.11 18.90
C SER A 91 -1.66 -26.62 19.69
N ASP A 92 -2.88 -26.33 19.22
CA ASP A 92 -4.12 -26.74 19.88
C ASP A 92 -5.24 -26.89 18.84
N PRO A 93 -5.58 -28.13 18.42
CA PRO A 93 -6.62 -28.39 17.43
C PRO A 93 -8.03 -27.94 17.83
N ARG A 94 -8.27 -27.65 19.12
CA ARG A 94 -9.56 -27.16 19.62
C ARG A 94 -9.70 -25.64 19.50
N ALA A 95 -8.59 -24.92 19.35
CA ALA A 95 -8.57 -23.49 19.20
C ALA A 95 -8.59 -23.11 17.71
N VAL A 96 -9.50 -22.21 17.34
CA VAL A 96 -9.62 -21.68 15.98
C VAL A 96 -9.08 -20.25 15.93
N ALA A 97 -8.34 -19.95 14.86
CA ALA A 97 -7.84 -18.62 14.54
C ALA A 97 -7.91 -18.36 13.03
N VAL A 98 -7.68 -17.12 12.62
CA VAL A 98 -7.51 -16.77 11.20
C VAL A 98 -6.16 -17.31 10.73
N ALA A 99 -6.19 -18.27 9.83
CA ALA A 99 -5.03 -18.98 9.31
C ALA A 99 -4.61 -18.48 7.92
N GLY A 100 -5.54 -17.89 7.15
CA GLY A 100 -5.24 -17.37 5.82
C GLY A 100 -6.07 -16.15 5.47
N VAL A 101 -5.47 -15.27 4.68
CA VAL A 101 -6.15 -14.17 3.99
C VAL A 101 -5.77 -14.26 2.52
N ASP A 102 -6.76 -14.43 1.65
CA ASP A 102 -6.62 -14.43 0.19
C ASP A 102 -7.57 -13.39 -0.40
N LEU A 103 -6.99 -12.33 -0.95
CA LEU A 103 -7.69 -11.27 -1.69
C LEU A 103 -7.17 -11.16 -3.12
N ASN A 104 -6.69 -12.26 -3.69
CA ASN A 104 -6.15 -12.27 -5.03
C ASN A 104 -7.17 -11.76 -6.05
N HIS A 105 -6.72 -10.95 -7.01
CA HIS A 105 -7.52 -10.40 -8.12
C HIS A 105 -8.69 -9.50 -7.69
N GLY A 106 -8.61 -8.88 -6.51
CA GLY A 106 -9.65 -7.98 -6.02
C GLY A 106 -9.62 -6.57 -6.62
N ASP A 107 -8.54 -6.18 -7.32
CA ASP A 107 -8.28 -4.79 -7.75
C ASP A 107 -8.48 -3.76 -6.61
N ILE A 108 -8.26 -4.21 -5.37
CA ILE A 108 -8.46 -3.42 -4.15
C ILE A 108 -7.32 -2.43 -4.03
N ALA A 109 -7.64 -1.15 -3.82
CA ALA A 109 -6.65 -0.12 -3.57
C ALA A 109 -6.66 0.29 -2.11
N GLY A 110 -5.46 0.38 -1.53
CA GLY A 110 -5.26 0.62 -0.12
C GLY A 110 -3.80 0.61 0.28
N PHE A 111 -3.53 0.55 1.57
CA PHE A 111 -2.23 0.20 2.13
C PHE A 111 -2.38 -0.90 3.19
N LEU A 112 -1.26 -1.44 3.68
CA LEU A 112 -1.28 -2.41 4.78
C LEU A 112 -1.09 -1.68 6.12
N PRO A 113 -2.08 -1.67 7.03
CA PRO A 113 -1.93 -1.03 8.33
C PRO A 113 -1.13 -1.93 9.30
N PRO A 114 -0.43 -1.37 10.30
CA PRO A 114 0.33 -2.15 11.27
C PRO A 114 -0.50 -3.11 12.11
N GLU A 115 -1.80 -2.84 12.26
CA GLU A 115 -2.76 -3.68 12.97
C GLU A 115 -2.89 -5.07 12.32
N LEU A 116 -2.52 -5.25 11.03
CA LEU A 116 -2.39 -6.59 10.44
C LEU A 116 -1.39 -7.46 11.19
N GLY A 117 -0.41 -6.87 11.90
CA GLY A 117 0.49 -7.60 12.78
C GLY A 117 -0.17 -8.20 14.04
N LEU A 118 -1.47 -7.98 14.26
CA LEU A 118 -2.27 -8.66 15.28
C LEU A 118 -2.72 -10.07 14.84
N LEU A 119 -2.64 -10.39 13.54
CA LEU A 119 -2.97 -11.71 12.98
C LEU A 119 -1.85 -12.72 13.25
N ALA A 120 -1.40 -12.87 14.50
CA ALA A 120 -0.20 -13.63 14.86
C ALA A 120 -0.22 -15.10 14.43
N ASP A 121 -1.42 -15.66 14.23
CA ASP A 121 -1.64 -17.05 13.83
C ASP A 121 -1.76 -17.25 12.29
N LEU A 122 -1.58 -16.19 11.50
CA LEU A 122 -1.69 -16.21 10.04
C LEU A 122 -0.56 -17.04 9.41
N ALA A 123 -0.93 -17.97 8.53
CA ALA A 123 -0.03 -18.81 7.75
C ALA A 123 0.05 -18.38 6.28
N LEU A 124 -1.03 -17.84 5.71
CA LEU A 124 -1.11 -17.44 4.30
C LEU A 124 -1.56 -15.99 4.19
N LEU A 125 -0.80 -15.19 3.43
CA LEU A 125 -1.21 -13.85 3.02
C LEU A 125 -1.01 -13.72 1.50
N HIS A 126 -2.12 -13.77 0.76
CA HIS A 126 -2.12 -13.68 -0.71
C HIS A 126 -2.90 -12.44 -1.15
N LEU A 127 -2.18 -11.51 -1.77
CA LEU A 127 -2.69 -10.21 -2.22
C LEU A 127 -2.40 -9.95 -3.70
N ASN A 128 -2.16 -11.00 -4.49
CA ASN A 128 -1.83 -10.90 -5.91
C ASN A 128 -2.85 -10.04 -6.67
N SER A 129 -2.37 -9.22 -7.62
CA SER A 129 -3.24 -8.46 -8.54
C SER A 129 -4.21 -7.53 -7.81
N ASN A 130 -3.64 -6.67 -6.96
CA ASN A 130 -4.33 -5.58 -6.30
C ASN A 130 -3.61 -4.26 -6.56
N ARG A 131 -4.07 -3.19 -5.90
CA ARG A 131 -3.49 -1.84 -5.96
C ARG A 131 -3.04 -1.39 -4.58
N PHE A 132 -2.58 -2.32 -3.74
CA PHE A 132 -1.99 -1.96 -2.44
C PHE A 132 -0.67 -1.22 -2.65
N CYS A 133 -0.44 -0.16 -1.88
CA CYS A 133 0.70 0.74 -2.02
C CYS A 133 1.36 1.08 -0.67
N GLY A 134 2.46 1.83 -0.74
CA GLY A 134 3.25 2.23 0.42
C GLY A 134 4.35 1.22 0.78
N VAL A 135 4.93 1.38 1.97
CA VAL A 135 5.95 0.47 2.54
C VAL A 135 5.26 -0.57 3.43
N LEU A 136 5.80 -1.79 3.47
CA LEU A 136 5.27 -2.83 4.36
C LEU A 136 5.44 -2.45 5.85
N PRO A 137 4.39 -2.56 6.67
CA PRO A 137 4.47 -2.18 8.07
C PRO A 137 5.41 -3.12 8.84
N PRO A 138 6.35 -2.59 9.66
CA PRO A 138 7.32 -3.42 10.39
C PRO A 138 6.67 -4.45 11.32
N THR A 139 5.44 -4.23 11.76
CA THR A 139 4.69 -5.14 12.64
C THR A 139 4.37 -6.48 12.00
N LEU A 140 4.47 -6.63 10.67
CA LEU A 140 4.34 -7.93 10.00
C LEU A 140 5.38 -8.95 10.47
N ARG A 141 6.50 -8.52 11.05
CA ARG A 141 7.47 -9.43 11.72
C ARG A 141 6.86 -10.26 12.85
N ARG A 142 5.68 -9.89 13.35
CA ARG A 142 4.93 -10.62 14.38
C ARG A 142 4.20 -11.84 13.84
N LEU A 143 4.06 -11.98 12.52
CA LEU A 143 3.38 -13.10 11.87
C LEU A 143 4.28 -14.35 11.85
N ARG A 144 4.56 -14.90 13.03
CA ARG A 144 5.59 -15.94 13.21
C ARG A 144 5.24 -17.26 12.50
N LEU A 145 3.96 -17.51 12.23
CA LEU A 145 3.48 -18.70 11.52
C LEU A 145 3.36 -18.48 10.01
N LEU A 146 3.66 -17.28 9.49
CA LEU A 146 3.50 -16.97 8.08
C LEU A 146 4.41 -17.86 7.23
N HIS A 147 3.79 -18.65 6.38
CA HIS A 147 4.40 -19.66 5.53
C HIS A 147 4.49 -19.18 4.08
N GLU A 148 3.43 -18.52 3.61
CA GLU A 148 3.36 -17.97 2.25
C GLU A 148 3.01 -16.49 2.29
N LEU A 149 3.84 -15.70 1.63
CA LEU A 149 3.62 -14.28 1.42
C LEU A 149 3.65 -13.98 -0.08
N ASP A 150 2.48 -13.74 -0.65
CA ASP A 150 2.31 -13.30 -2.03
C ASP A 150 1.79 -11.86 -2.05
N LEU A 151 2.67 -10.93 -2.43
CA LEU A 151 2.39 -9.51 -2.60
C LEU A 151 2.51 -9.09 -4.07
N SER A 152 2.53 -10.05 -4.98
CA SER A 152 2.85 -9.79 -6.38
C SER A 152 1.80 -8.93 -7.09
N ASN A 153 2.23 -8.20 -8.12
CA ASN A 153 1.35 -7.34 -8.93
C ASN A 153 0.56 -6.34 -8.05
N ASN A 154 1.31 -5.48 -7.36
CA ASN A 154 0.82 -4.40 -6.50
C ASN A 154 1.63 -3.12 -6.78
N ARG A 155 1.53 -2.13 -5.90
CA ARG A 155 2.22 -0.83 -6.00
C ARG A 155 3.07 -0.56 -4.75
N PHE A 156 3.62 -1.60 -4.14
CA PHE A 156 4.51 -1.45 -2.99
C PHE A 156 5.82 -0.78 -3.41
N VAL A 157 6.33 0.09 -2.54
CA VAL A 157 7.54 0.92 -2.77
C VAL A 157 8.49 0.81 -1.58
N GLY A 158 9.68 1.41 -1.72
CA GLY A 158 10.70 1.47 -0.68
C GLY A 158 11.74 0.37 -0.82
N ALA A 159 12.62 0.26 0.18
CA ALA A 159 13.67 -0.75 0.19
C ALA A 159 13.11 -2.18 0.21
N PHE A 160 13.95 -3.16 -0.12
CA PHE A 160 13.64 -4.57 0.12
C PHE A 160 13.12 -4.79 1.56
N PRO A 161 12.01 -5.53 1.76
CA PRO A 161 11.39 -5.64 3.08
C PRO A 161 12.13 -6.62 3.98
N ASP A 162 13.18 -6.17 4.67
CA ASP A 162 14.02 -7.00 5.56
C ASP A 162 13.23 -7.74 6.66
N LEU A 163 12.00 -7.30 6.98
CA LEU A 163 11.10 -8.01 7.90
C LEU A 163 10.87 -9.48 7.51
N VAL A 164 10.99 -9.83 6.23
CA VAL A 164 10.80 -11.23 5.77
C VAL A 164 11.90 -12.15 6.30
N LEU A 165 13.05 -11.60 6.68
CA LEU A 165 14.15 -12.34 7.31
C LEU A 165 13.81 -12.75 8.75
N ASP A 166 12.90 -12.02 9.40
CA ASP A 166 12.44 -12.26 10.79
C ASP A 166 11.29 -13.29 10.87
N LEU A 167 10.81 -13.81 9.73
CA LEU A 167 9.70 -14.76 9.64
C LEU A 167 10.23 -16.20 9.64
N PRO A 168 10.15 -16.93 10.76
CA PRO A 168 10.81 -18.23 10.92
C PRO A 168 10.15 -19.34 10.09
N ALA A 169 8.85 -19.23 9.81
CA ALA A 169 8.08 -20.24 9.09
C ALA A 169 8.00 -19.99 7.57
N LEU A 170 8.51 -18.86 7.08
CA LEU A 170 8.33 -18.45 5.68
C LEU A 170 9.04 -19.42 4.73
N ARG A 171 8.32 -19.89 3.71
CA ARG A 171 8.82 -20.79 2.65
C ARG A 171 8.59 -20.24 1.25
N PHE A 172 7.52 -19.50 1.05
CA PHE A 172 7.18 -18.91 -0.25
C PHE A 172 7.15 -17.39 -0.15
N LEU A 173 7.99 -16.73 -0.97
CA LEU A 173 8.04 -15.26 -1.05
C LEU A 173 7.87 -14.81 -2.51
N ASP A 174 6.77 -14.11 -2.78
CA ASP A 174 6.52 -13.49 -4.07
C ASP A 174 6.29 -11.98 -3.94
N LEU A 175 7.24 -11.20 -4.45
CA LEU A 175 7.23 -9.74 -4.48
C LEU A 175 7.20 -9.21 -5.92
N ARG A 176 6.93 -10.05 -6.93
CA ARG A 176 7.02 -9.66 -8.34
C ARG A 176 6.11 -8.49 -8.68
N PHE A 177 6.46 -7.73 -9.72
CA PHE A 177 5.61 -6.65 -10.24
C PHE A 177 5.22 -5.64 -9.15
N ASN A 178 6.23 -5.08 -8.49
CA ASN A 178 6.14 -3.98 -7.54
C ASN A 178 7.23 -2.93 -7.86
N ASP A 179 7.38 -1.91 -7.02
CA ASP A 179 8.38 -0.85 -7.17
C ASP A 179 9.44 -0.90 -6.03
N PHE A 180 9.71 -2.08 -5.45
CA PHE A 180 10.77 -2.21 -4.43
C PHE A 180 12.14 -1.86 -5.02
N GLU A 181 12.97 -1.17 -4.25
CA GLU A 181 14.27 -0.67 -4.67
C GLU A 181 15.40 -1.04 -3.69
N GLY A 182 16.63 -0.67 -4.03
CA GLY A 182 17.81 -0.98 -3.23
C GLY A 182 18.34 -2.39 -3.45
N ALA A 183 19.25 -2.82 -2.58
CA ALA A 183 19.89 -4.14 -2.69
C ALA A 183 19.02 -5.22 -2.04
N VAL A 184 19.07 -6.44 -2.59
CA VAL A 184 18.53 -7.63 -1.91
C VAL A 184 19.58 -8.12 -0.91
N PRO A 185 19.24 -8.25 0.39
CA PRO A 185 20.19 -8.70 1.40
C PRO A 185 20.60 -10.15 1.15
N ALA A 186 21.91 -10.42 1.23
CA ALA A 186 22.45 -11.77 1.05
C ALA A 186 21.82 -12.78 2.03
N ALA A 187 21.51 -12.33 3.26
CA ALA A 187 20.86 -13.14 4.28
C ALA A 187 19.53 -13.78 3.83
N LEU A 188 18.86 -13.24 2.81
CA LEU A 188 17.66 -13.86 2.21
C LEU A 188 17.97 -15.26 1.67
N PHE A 189 19.14 -15.44 1.05
CA PHE A 189 19.55 -16.70 0.43
C PHE A 189 20.07 -17.73 1.44
N ASP A 190 20.31 -17.32 2.69
CA ASP A 190 20.58 -18.24 3.80
C ASP A 190 19.29 -18.74 4.48
N ARG A 191 18.13 -18.17 4.12
CA ARG A 191 16.82 -18.61 4.64
C ARG A 191 16.38 -19.90 3.94
N PRO A 192 15.66 -20.79 4.66
CA PRO A 192 15.19 -22.04 4.08
C PRO A 192 13.92 -21.83 3.24
N LEU A 193 13.98 -20.96 2.24
CA LEU A 193 12.87 -20.65 1.33
C LEU A 193 12.82 -21.67 0.18
N ASP A 194 11.62 -22.11 -0.17
CA ASP A 194 11.39 -23.07 -1.25
C ASP A 194 11.23 -22.35 -2.60
N ALA A 195 10.72 -21.10 -2.59
CA ALA A 195 10.58 -20.28 -3.79
C ALA A 195 10.76 -18.78 -3.48
N ILE A 196 11.51 -18.09 -4.36
CA ILE A 196 11.79 -16.66 -4.26
C ILE A 196 11.50 -15.99 -5.60
N PHE A 197 10.51 -15.10 -5.63
CA PHE A 197 10.13 -14.37 -6.84
C PHE A 197 10.24 -12.86 -6.63
N LEU A 198 11.17 -12.22 -7.34
CA LEU A 198 11.50 -10.79 -7.15
C LEU A 198 11.54 -9.98 -8.46
N ASN A 199 11.26 -10.60 -9.60
CA ASN A 199 11.36 -9.93 -10.91
C ASN A 199 10.31 -8.82 -11.10
N HIS A 200 10.58 -7.89 -12.02
CA HIS A 200 9.78 -6.68 -12.24
C HIS A 200 9.67 -5.84 -10.95
N ASN A 201 10.83 -5.47 -10.42
CA ASN A 201 11.02 -4.47 -9.36
C ASN A 201 12.18 -3.55 -9.77
N ARG A 202 12.51 -2.57 -8.93
CA ARG A 202 13.70 -1.69 -9.06
C ARG A 202 14.88 -2.19 -8.20
N LEU A 203 14.83 -3.45 -7.79
CA LEU A 203 15.85 -4.11 -6.97
C LEU A 203 17.17 -4.22 -7.74
N ARG A 204 18.26 -3.95 -7.04
CA ARG A 204 19.62 -4.12 -7.51
C ARG A 204 20.11 -5.48 -7.04
N PHE A 205 20.28 -6.38 -7.98
CA PHE A 205 20.91 -7.68 -7.74
C PHE A 205 22.42 -7.55 -7.91
N GLN A 206 23.14 -7.77 -6.82
CA GLN A 206 24.49 -8.31 -6.91
C GLN A 206 24.33 -9.80 -6.65
N LEU A 207 24.86 -10.66 -7.52
CA LEU A 207 24.92 -12.10 -7.24
C LEU A 207 25.69 -12.28 -5.94
N PRO A 208 25.06 -12.69 -4.83
CA PRO A 208 25.77 -12.86 -3.59
C PRO A 208 26.46 -14.23 -3.59
N ASP A 209 27.64 -14.31 -2.98
CA ASP A 209 28.43 -15.55 -2.97
C ASP A 209 27.69 -16.75 -2.33
N ASN A 210 26.67 -16.46 -1.50
CA ASN A 210 25.84 -17.45 -0.83
C ASN A 210 24.61 -17.90 -1.63
N LEU A 211 24.47 -17.53 -2.92
CA LEU A 211 23.31 -17.93 -3.74
C LEU A 211 23.11 -19.46 -3.78
N GLY A 212 24.20 -20.23 -3.71
CA GLY A 212 24.17 -21.69 -3.67
C GLY A 212 23.68 -22.31 -2.35
N ASN A 213 23.51 -21.51 -1.28
CA ASN A 213 22.99 -21.99 0.01
C ASN A 213 21.46 -22.04 0.03
N SER A 214 20.80 -21.34 -0.89
CA SER A 214 19.35 -21.25 -0.89
C SER A 214 18.74 -22.58 -1.35
N PRO A 215 17.77 -23.16 -0.62
CA PRO A 215 17.02 -24.33 -1.10
C PRO A 215 15.98 -23.97 -2.17
N ALA A 216 15.88 -22.69 -2.55
CA ALA A 216 14.85 -22.21 -3.46
C ALA A 216 15.01 -22.84 -4.86
N SER A 217 13.95 -23.46 -5.35
CA SER A 217 13.94 -24.13 -6.66
C SER A 217 13.75 -23.16 -7.83
N VAL A 218 13.30 -21.94 -7.55
CA VAL A 218 13.08 -20.89 -8.55
C VAL A 218 13.68 -19.59 -8.03
N LEU A 219 14.56 -19.00 -8.84
CA LEU A 219 15.20 -17.72 -8.60
C LEU A 219 14.78 -16.71 -9.67
N PRO A 220 14.72 -15.40 -9.34
CA PRO A 220 14.41 -14.38 -10.33
C PRO A 220 15.47 -14.36 -11.45
N PRO A 221 15.09 -14.14 -12.71
CA PRO A 221 16.04 -13.96 -13.80
C PRO A 221 17.01 -12.81 -13.47
N CYS A 222 18.30 -13.10 -13.50
CA CYS A 222 19.36 -12.10 -13.34
C CYS A 222 19.25 -11.10 -14.48
N ALA A 223 18.82 -9.87 -14.21
CA ALA A 223 19.00 -8.79 -15.16
C ALA A 223 20.48 -8.39 -15.15
N PRO A 224 21.18 -8.37 -16.31
CA PRO A 224 22.52 -7.82 -16.36
C PRO A 224 22.44 -6.37 -15.88
N VAL A 225 23.28 -6.03 -14.90
CA VAL A 225 23.48 -4.64 -14.47
C VAL A 225 24.10 -3.92 -15.66
N HIS A 226 23.29 -3.34 -16.54
CA HIS A 226 23.81 -2.44 -17.55
C HIS A 226 24.44 -1.25 -16.80
N PRO A 227 25.74 -0.97 -16.99
CA PRO A 227 26.33 0.24 -16.46
C PRO A 227 25.49 1.41 -16.98
N LEU A 228 25.08 2.32 -16.08
CA LEU A 228 24.50 3.58 -16.49
C LEU A 228 25.47 4.23 -17.49
N PRO A 229 24.99 4.69 -18.66
CA PRO A 229 25.85 5.43 -19.56
C PRO A 229 26.45 6.62 -18.80
N PRO A 230 27.72 6.95 -19.02
CA PRO A 230 28.34 8.09 -18.35
C PRO A 230 27.48 9.34 -18.61
N PRO A 231 27.36 10.26 -17.63
CA PRO A 231 26.66 11.51 -17.85
C PRO A 231 27.27 12.19 -19.09
N PRO A 232 26.45 12.79 -19.97
CA PRO A 232 26.97 13.47 -21.14
C PRO A 232 27.98 14.53 -20.69
N PRO A 233 29.08 14.73 -21.45
CA PRO A 233 30.07 15.75 -21.11
C PRO A 233 29.36 17.10 -20.98
N TYR A 234 29.60 17.76 -19.85
CA TYR A 234 29.09 19.10 -19.60
C TYR A 234 29.77 20.04 -20.60
N TYR A 235 29.10 20.37 -21.70
CA TYR A 235 29.54 21.44 -22.59
C TYR A 235 29.12 22.75 -21.94
N PRO A 236 30.07 23.58 -21.43
CA PRO A 236 29.71 24.94 -21.09
C PRO A 236 29.20 25.61 -22.38
N GLY A 237 27.93 26.01 -22.36
CA GLY A 237 27.37 26.82 -23.43
C GLY A 237 28.22 28.08 -23.63
N PRO A 238 28.25 28.66 -24.85
CA PRO A 238 29.01 29.87 -25.10
C PRO A 238 28.63 30.96 -24.09
N LEU A 239 29.64 31.57 -23.47
CA LEU A 239 29.47 32.70 -22.57
C LEU A 239 28.60 33.76 -23.27
N PRO A 240 27.60 34.33 -22.58
CA PRO A 240 26.79 35.40 -23.17
C PRO A 240 27.69 36.58 -23.54
N PRO A 241 27.42 37.27 -24.67
CA PRO A 241 28.19 38.42 -25.07
C PRO A 241 28.13 39.50 -23.98
N THR A 242 29.30 39.96 -23.56
CA THR A 242 29.47 41.08 -22.64
C THR A 242 29.28 42.39 -23.40
N ASP A 243 28.05 42.69 -23.80
CA ASP A 243 27.68 44.04 -24.19
C ASP A 243 26.97 44.73 -23.01
N PRO A 244 27.35 45.97 -22.66
CA PRO A 244 26.67 46.72 -21.63
C PRO A 244 25.30 47.16 -22.17
N VAL A 245 24.28 46.35 -21.95
CA VAL A 245 22.89 46.76 -22.17
C VAL A 245 22.58 47.83 -21.11
N GLN A 246 22.50 49.09 -21.53
CA GLN A 246 21.94 50.16 -20.72
C GLN A 246 20.49 49.79 -20.39
N TYR A 247 20.23 49.45 -19.12
CA TYR A 247 18.86 49.31 -18.62
C TYR A 247 18.21 50.69 -18.56
N ALA A 248 17.51 51.07 -19.62
CA ALA A 248 16.46 52.07 -19.50
C ALA A 248 15.27 51.42 -18.80
N SER A 249 14.89 51.94 -17.63
CA SER A 249 13.70 51.50 -16.92
C SER A 249 12.45 51.69 -17.81
N PRO A 250 11.56 50.68 -17.92
CA PRO A 250 10.31 50.86 -18.65
C PRO A 250 9.39 51.85 -17.89
N PRO A 251 8.61 52.69 -18.61
CA PRO A 251 7.64 53.57 -17.97
C PRO A 251 6.50 52.76 -17.33
N PRO A 252 5.89 53.27 -16.25
CA PRO A 252 4.78 52.59 -15.58
C PRO A 252 3.56 52.46 -16.51
N PRO A 253 2.79 51.36 -16.41
CA PRO A 253 1.60 51.16 -17.23
C PRO A 253 0.48 52.14 -16.85
N PRO A 254 -0.38 52.54 -17.81
CA PRO A 254 -1.48 53.46 -17.55
C PRO A 254 -2.58 52.81 -16.71
N TYR A 255 -3.11 53.59 -15.77
CA TYR A 255 -4.26 53.23 -14.94
C TYR A 255 -5.50 53.04 -15.82
N HIS A 256 -5.95 51.79 -15.98
CA HIS A 256 -7.28 51.50 -16.52
C HIS A 256 -8.26 51.19 -15.41
N HIS A 257 -9.34 51.96 -15.44
CA HIS A 257 -10.49 51.94 -14.55
C HIS A 257 -11.26 50.61 -14.60
N LEU A 258 -11.58 50.11 -13.40
CA LEU A 258 -12.86 49.56 -12.95
C LEU A 258 -13.74 48.85 -14.00
N TYR A 259 -13.87 47.53 -13.88
CA TYR A 259 -15.11 46.82 -14.21
C TYR A 259 -15.63 46.05 -13.00
N PRO A 260 -16.97 45.96 -12.81
CA PRO A 260 -17.59 45.53 -11.56
C PRO A 260 -17.74 44.00 -11.46
N TRP A 261 -17.73 43.52 -10.22
CA TRP A 261 -18.03 42.15 -9.80
C TRP A 261 -19.41 41.67 -10.31
N PRO A 262 -19.58 40.40 -10.71
CA PRO A 262 -20.90 39.85 -10.92
C PRO A 262 -21.61 39.62 -9.57
N THR A 263 -22.79 40.22 -9.44
CA THR A 263 -23.73 40.02 -8.34
C THR A 263 -24.16 38.55 -8.27
N VAL A 264 -23.99 37.93 -7.11
CA VAL A 264 -24.57 36.62 -6.78
C VAL A 264 -26.06 36.83 -6.54
N HIS A 265 -26.91 36.22 -7.37
CA HIS A 265 -28.34 36.11 -7.09
C HIS A 265 -28.57 34.97 -6.07
N PRO A 266 -29.38 35.19 -5.01
CA PRO A 266 -29.76 34.11 -4.13
C PRO A 266 -30.67 33.11 -4.85
N VAL A 267 -30.37 31.83 -4.67
CA VAL A 267 -31.17 30.70 -5.14
C VAL A 267 -32.54 30.75 -4.45
N GLN A 268 -33.62 30.90 -5.22
CA GLN A 268 -34.98 30.70 -4.72
C GLN A 268 -35.21 29.20 -4.50
N TYR A 269 -35.36 28.78 -3.24
CA TYR A 269 -35.95 27.49 -2.93
C TYR A 269 -37.43 27.55 -3.28
N GLY A 270 -37.86 26.75 -4.26
CA GLY A 270 -39.27 26.53 -4.55
C GLY A 270 -39.97 25.88 -3.35
N SER A 271 -41.18 26.35 -3.05
CA SER A 271 -42.01 25.84 -1.96
C SER A 271 -42.28 24.33 -2.09
N PRO A 272 -42.33 23.57 -0.97
CA PRO A 272 -42.66 22.16 -1.00
C PRO A 272 -44.11 21.91 -1.44
N PRO A 273 -44.40 20.77 -2.10
CA PRO A 273 -45.75 20.43 -2.53
C PRO A 273 -46.69 20.16 -1.34
N PRO A 274 -48.01 20.42 -1.47
CA PRO A 274 -48.96 20.18 -0.40
C PRO A 274 -49.16 18.67 -0.15
N PRO A 275 -49.51 18.29 1.10
CA PRO A 275 -49.77 16.90 1.44
C PRO A 275 -51.00 16.35 0.70
N PRO A 276 -51.05 15.02 0.45
CA PRO A 276 -52.20 14.38 -0.19
C PRO A 276 -53.45 14.55 0.67
N ARG A 277 -54.59 14.78 0.02
CA ARG A 277 -55.91 14.77 0.67
C ARG A 277 -56.37 13.32 0.81
N ASP A 278 -57.00 13.02 1.94
CA ASP A 278 -57.63 11.74 2.30
C ASP A 278 -58.56 11.18 1.21
#